data_AF-J2GIP5-F1
#
_entry.id   AF-J2GIP5-F1
#
_cell.length_a   1.000
_cell.length_b   1.000
_cell.length_c   1.000
_cell.angle_alpha   90.00
_cell.angle_beta   90.00
_cell.angle_gamma   90.00
#
_symmetry.space_group_name_H-M   'P 1'
#
loop_
_entity.id
_entity.type
_entity.pdbx_description
1 polymer ?
#
loop_
_entity_poly.entity_id
_entity_poly.type
_entity_poly.pdbx_seq_one_letter_code
_entity_poly.pdbx_strand_id
1 'polypeptide(L)'
;MTGAQVIRVPAYRAETTERQRRWSRICAVAGVGAIILGIASCTWANWAERASTQSEAVQHVAPAAPVDLKAKIAPDAVEIMKRSDYSKTYAKLGKAQFANANELAPWAAMAAAADDACPKVNLVGISDTATRAKLVWYVDCDGGKRMMIDQESAEAARTQHDAEGGA
;
A
#
# COMPACT_ATOMS: atom_id res chain seq x y z
N MET A 1 -15.31 -39.13 2.74
CA MET A 1 -15.39 -39.02 1.27
C MET A 1 -15.06 -37.58 0.92
N THR A 2 -13.88 -37.34 0.36
CA THR A 2 -13.33 -36.00 0.12
C THR A 2 -13.71 -35.50 -1.27
N GLY A 3 -14.52 -34.44 -1.35
CA GLY A 3 -14.83 -33.74 -2.59
C GLY A 3 -13.97 -32.48 -2.72
N ALA A 4 -12.95 -32.51 -3.58
CA ALA A 4 -12.19 -31.32 -3.93
C ALA A 4 -12.92 -30.55 -5.05
N GLN A 5 -13.35 -29.31 -4.79
CA GLN A 5 -13.89 -28.43 -5.83
C GLN A 5 -12.78 -27.58 -6.45
N VAL A 6 -12.75 -27.55 -7.79
CA VAL A 6 -11.79 -26.78 -8.58
C VAL A 6 -12.35 -25.38 -8.82
N ILE A 7 -11.87 -24.38 -8.08
CA ILE A 7 -12.21 -22.98 -8.33
C ILE A 7 -11.35 -22.46 -9.49
N ARG A 8 -12.00 -22.13 -10.62
CA ARG A 8 -11.34 -21.43 -11.73
C ARG A 8 -11.29 -19.93 -11.43
N VAL A 9 -10.09 -19.40 -11.19
CA VAL A 9 -9.86 -17.96 -11.06
C VAL A 9 -9.96 -17.30 -12.45
N PRO A 10 -10.71 -16.18 -12.62
CA PRO A 10 -10.79 -15.48 -13.90
C PRO A 10 -9.45 -14.82 -14.27
N ALA A 11 -9.13 -14.80 -15.56
CA ALA A 11 -7.90 -14.20 -16.07
C ALA A 11 -7.86 -12.68 -15.85
N TYR A 12 -6.72 -12.18 -15.36
CA TYR A 12 -6.49 -10.76 -15.12
C TYR A 12 -6.52 -9.98 -16.44
N ARG A 13 -7.48 -9.06 -16.59
CA ARG A 13 -7.67 -8.24 -17.80
C ARG A 13 -6.76 -7.01 -17.70
N ALA A 14 -5.68 -6.98 -18.49
CA ALA A 14 -4.76 -5.85 -18.50
C ALA A 14 -5.42 -4.58 -19.10
N GLU A 15 -5.55 -3.52 -18.29
CA GLU A 15 -6.12 -2.24 -18.73
C GLU A 15 -5.09 -1.36 -19.46
N THR A 16 -5.19 -1.40 -20.78
CA THR A 16 -5.04 -0.26 -21.71
C THR A 16 -3.87 0.70 -21.54
N THR A 17 -2.80 0.32 -22.24
CA THR A 17 -1.66 1.04 -22.82
C THR A 17 -1.93 2.41 -23.49
N GLU A 18 -2.49 3.41 -22.80
CA GLU A 18 -2.66 4.76 -23.38
C GLU A 18 -1.52 5.75 -23.03
N ARG A 19 -0.86 5.58 -21.88
CA ARG A 19 0.23 6.47 -21.43
C ARG A 19 1.51 6.40 -22.29
N GLN A 20 1.67 5.36 -23.11
CA GLN A 20 2.94 5.03 -23.79
C GLN A 20 3.15 5.71 -25.15
N ARG A 21 2.10 6.14 -25.86
CA ARG A 21 2.24 6.64 -27.25
C ARG A 21 2.87 8.03 -27.38
N ARG A 22 2.99 8.78 -26.29
CA ARG A 22 3.41 10.20 -26.33
C ARG A 22 4.92 10.41 -26.50
N TRP A 23 5.74 9.36 -26.37
CA TRP A 23 7.21 9.45 -26.47
C TRP A 23 7.78 9.13 -27.86
N SER A 24 7.04 8.46 -28.75
CA SER A 24 7.58 7.92 -30.02
C SER A 24 7.79 8.93 -31.17
N ARG A 25 7.71 10.25 -30.93
CA ARG A 25 7.81 11.29 -31.99
C ARG A 25 9.17 11.99 -32.13
N ILE A 26 10.16 11.65 -31.31
CA ILE A 26 11.42 12.41 -31.22
C ILE A 26 12.56 11.81 -32.10
N CYS A 27 12.51 10.54 -32.49
CA CYS A 27 13.66 9.84 -33.09
C CYS A 27 13.68 9.73 -34.64
N ALA A 28 12.85 10.49 -35.36
CA ALA A 28 12.57 10.25 -36.79
C ALA A 28 13.26 11.20 -37.80
N VAL A 29 14.44 11.77 -37.49
CA VAL A 29 15.18 12.66 -38.41
C VAL A 29 16.69 12.41 -38.40
N ALA A 30 17.16 11.42 -39.18
CA ALA A 30 18.47 11.38 -39.85
C ALA A 30 18.61 10.08 -40.66
N GLY A 31 19.25 10.12 -41.84
CA GLY A 31 19.76 8.90 -42.50
C GLY A 31 19.25 8.57 -43.91
N VAL A 32 19.42 9.47 -44.88
CA VAL A 32 19.53 9.09 -46.30
C VAL A 32 21.02 9.06 -46.65
N GLY A 33 21.51 7.94 -47.22
CA GLY A 33 22.88 7.82 -47.73
C GLY A 33 23.54 6.48 -47.37
N ALA A 34 23.50 5.51 -48.28
CA ALA A 34 24.11 4.19 -48.16
C ALA A 34 25.43 4.06 -48.96
N ILE A 35 25.98 2.82 -49.02
CA ILE A 35 27.18 2.34 -49.77
C ILE A 35 28.51 2.63 -49.02
N ILE A 36 29.47 1.70 -48.78
CA ILE A 36 29.59 0.21 -48.72
C ILE A 36 31.02 -0.08 -48.15
N LEU A 37 31.44 -1.17 -47.51
CA LEU A 37 30.97 -2.55 -47.26
C LEU A 37 31.53 -3.02 -45.89
N GLY A 38 30.88 -3.92 -45.14
CA GLY A 38 31.51 -4.52 -43.95
C GLY A 38 30.60 -5.36 -43.04
N ILE A 39 30.62 -6.69 -43.24
CA ILE A 39 30.15 -7.74 -42.31
C ILE A 39 28.70 -7.57 -41.79
N ALA A 40 27.77 -8.24 -42.47
CA ALA A 40 26.44 -8.45 -41.94
C ALA A 40 26.46 -9.38 -40.71
N SER A 41 26.01 -8.88 -39.56
CA SER A 41 25.42 -9.68 -38.47
C SER A 41 24.62 -8.79 -37.53
N CYS A 42 23.40 -8.44 -37.94
CA CYS A 42 22.38 -7.95 -37.02
C CYS A 42 21.89 -9.11 -36.13
N THR A 43 22.67 -9.50 -35.13
CA THR A 43 22.21 -10.36 -34.04
C THR A 43 21.94 -9.53 -32.78
N TRP A 44 20.99 -8.59 -32.91
CA TRP A 44 20.28 -8.01 -31.76
C TRP A 44 19.34 -9.06 -31.15
N ALA A 45 19.92 -10.17 -30.71
CA ALA A 45 19.25 -11.38 -30.26
C ALA A 45 19.97 -12.01 -29.05
N ASN A 46 20.74 -11.23 -28.29
CA ASN A 46 21.43 -11.65 -27.07
C ASN A 46 20.92 -10.90 -25.82
N TRP A 47 19.59 -10.73 -25.75
CA TRP A 47 18.86 -10.25 -24.56
C TRP A 47 17.72 -11.20 -24.16
N ALA A 48 17.75 -12.44 -24.64
CA ALA A 48 16.76 -13.47 -24.33
C ALA A 48 17.22 -14.49 -23.26
N GLU A 49 18.53 -14.64 -23.05
CA GLU A 49 19.12 -15.73 -22.23
C GLU A 49 19.34 -15.38 -20.74
N ARG A 50 18.52 -14.47 -20.20
CA ARG A 50 18.44 -14.22 -18.73
C ARG A 50 17.02 -14.41 -18.16
N ALA A 51 16.13 -15.07 -18.89
CA ALA A 51 14.74 -15.26 -18.48
C ALA A 51 14.46 -16.57 -17.71
N SER A 52 15.46 -17.43 -17.49
CA SER A 52 15.22 -18.84 -17.14
C SER A 52 16.14 -19.41 -16.04
N THR A 53 16.40 -18.66 -14.97
CA THR A 53 16.90 -19.26 -13.70
C THR A 53 16.46 -18.50 -12.44
N GLN A 54 15.20 -18.05 -12.39
CA GLN A 54 14.48 -17.84 -11.14
C GLN A 54 13.25 -18.74 -11.11
N SER A 55 13.51 -20.05 -11.06
CA SER A 55 12.59 -20.97 -10.41
C SER A 55 12.79 -20.85 -8.89
N GLU A 56 12.60 -19.65 -8.35
CA GLU A 56 12.28 -19.54 -6.93
C GLU A 56 11.05 -20.40 -6.69
N ALA A 57 11.14 -21.31 -5.72
CA ALA A 57 10.03 -22.16 -5.39
C ALA A 57 8.84 -21.26 -5.04
N VAL A 58 7.77 -21.35 -5.84
CA VAL A 58 6.47 -20.77 -5.48
C VAL A 58 6.00 -21.53 -4.26
N GLN A 59 6.45 -21.06 -3.09
CA GLN A 59 5.96 -21.51 -1.82
C GLN A 59 4.46 -21.28 -1.87
N HIS A 60 3.70 -22.37 -1.91
CA HIS A 60 2.32 -22.35 -1.48
C HIS A 60 2.37 -22.06 0.03
N VAL A 61 2.57 -20.80 0.37
CA VAL A 61 2.21 -20.28 1.68
C VAL A 61 0.72 -20.54 1.77
N ALA A 62 0.35 -21.55 2.57
CA ALA A 62 -1.04 -21.82 2.87
C ALA A 62 -1.65 -20.48 3.34
N PRO A 63 -2.86 -20.10 2.89
CA PRO A 63 -3.45 -18.83 3.26
C PRO A 63 -3.38 -18.71 4.79
N ALA A 64 -2.65 -17.70 5.26
CA ALA A 64 -2.45 -17.50 6.69
C ALA A 64 -3.83 -17.46 7.35
N ALA A 65 -3.99 -18.18 8.46
CA ALA A 65 -5.24 -18.16 9.20
C ALA A 65 -5.62 -16.69 9.47
N PRO A 66 -6.91 -16.31 9.33
CA PRO A 66 -7.33 -14.92 9.44
C PRO A 66 -6.84 -14.35 10.76
N VAL A 67 -5.89 -13.41 10.68
CA VAL A 67 -5.28 -12.80 11.85
C VAL A 67 -6.27 -11.78 12.39
N ASP A 68 -6.69 -11.94 13.64
CA ASP A 68 -7.45 -10.92 14.34
C ASP A 68 -6.56 -9.69 14.56
N LEU A 69 -6.65 -8.73 13.64
CA LEU A 69 -5.91 -7.47 13.71
C LEU A 69 -6.25 -6.66 14.96
N LYS A 70 -7.45 -6.84 15.52
CA LYS A 70 -7.88 -6.17 16.75
C LYS A 70 -7.12 -6.72 17.97
N ALA A 71 -6.81 -8.01 17.99
CA ALA A 71 -5.96 -8.62 19.02
C ALA A 71 -4.50 -8.10 19.00
N LYS A 72 -4.04 -7.54 17.87
CA LYS A 72 -2.73 -6.86 17.77
C LYS A 72 -2.74 -5.43 18.37
N ILE A 73 -3.89 -4.86 18.74
CA ILE A 73 -3.98 -3.48 19.24
C ILE A 73 -4.08 -3.49 20.77
N ALA A 74 -3.22 -2.75 21.48
CA ALA A 74 -3.33 -2.65 22.94
C ALA A 74 -4.63 -1.91 23.34
N PRO A 75 -5.29 -2.29 24.47
CA PRO A 75 -6.60 -1.73 24.86
C PRO A 75 -6.62 -0.21 25.03
N ASP A 76 -5.46 0.38 25.34
CA ASP A 76 -5.20 1.79 25.61
C ASP A 76 -4.41 2.49 24.50
N ALA A 77 -4.11 1.80 23.38
CA ALA A 77 -3.29 2.37 22.30
C ALA A 77 -3.91 3.59 21.60
N VAL A 78 -5.25 3.73 21.62
CA VAL A 78 -5.97 4.79 20.93
C VAL A 78 -6.63 5.72 21.95
N GLU A 79 -5.97 6.84 22.25
CA GLU A 79 -6.54 7.89 23.09
C GLU A 79 -7.38 8.87 22.26
N ILE A 80 -8.65 9.07 22.65
CA ILE A 80 -9.53 10.06 22.01
C ILE A 80 -9.18 11.46 22.51
N MET A 81 -8.58 12.27 21.63
CA MET A 81 -8.11 13.61 21.97
C MET A 81 -9.28 14.53 22.38
N LYS A 82 -9.16 15.18 23.55
CA LYS A 82 -10.09 16.24 23.98
C LYS A 82 -9.53 17.62 23.65
N ARG A 83 -10.41 18.58 23.36
CA ARG A 83 -9.99 19.96 23.01
C ARG A 83 -9.26 20.69 24.16
N SER A 84 -9.60 20.37 25.42
CA SER A 84 -8.91 20.92 26.61
C SER A 84 -7.43 20.57 26.60
N ASP A 85 -7.14 19.30 26.32
CA ASP A 85 -5.83 18.69 26.54
C ASP A 85 -4.96 18.87 25.28
N TYR A 86 -5.57 18.83 24.10
CA TYR A 86 -4.94 18.98 22.78
C TYR A 86 -5.27 20.32 22.10
N SER A 87 -5.29 21.42 22.88
CA SER A 87 -5.67 22.76 22.41
C SER A 87 -4.87 23.26 21.18
N LYS A 88 -3.55 22.99 21.14
CA LYS A 88 -2.68 23.30 20.00
C LYS A 88 -3.07 22.52 18.75
N THR A 89 -3.29 21.21 18.88
CA THR A 89 -3.73 20.33 17.77
C THR A 89 -5.10 20.75 17.25
N TYR A 90 -6.03 21.10 18.15
CA TYR A 90 -7.34 21.64 17.77
C TYR A 90 -7.23 22.96 17.00
N ALA A 91 -6.39 23.89 17.41
CA ALA A 91 -6.17 25.14 16.68
C ALA A 91 -5.55 24.90 15.28
N LYS A 92 -4.61 23.95 15.20
CA LYS A 92 -3.95 23.55 13.95
C LYS A 92 -4.92 22.92 12.95
N LEU A 93 -5.62 21.85 13.36
CA LEU A 93 -6.53 21.09 12.50
C LEU A 93 -7.89 21.77 12.28
N GLY A 94 -8.36 22.55 13.25
CA GLY A 94 -9.72 23.08 13.26
C GLY A 94 -10.77 22.03 13.62
N LYS A 95 -12.01 22.49 13.88
CA LYS A 95 -13.09 21.65 14.46
C LYS A 95 -13.34 20.35 13.67
N ALA A 96 -13.51 20.46 12.35
CA ALA A 96 -13.87 19.33 11.50
C ALA A 96 -12.78 18.25 11.46
N GLN A 97 -11.54 18.64 11.16
CA GLN A 97 -10.44 17.69 11.06
C GLN A 97 -9.97 17.17 12.42
N PHE A 98 -10.18 17.89 13.52
CA PHE A 98 -9.94 17.35 14.86
C PHE A 98 -10.95 16.25 15.22
N ALA A 99 -12.22 16.38 14.78
CA ALA A 99 -13.22 15.31 14.95
C ALA A 99 -12.87 14.10 14.06
N ASN A 100 -12.58 14.33 12.78
CA ASN A 100 -12.16 13.30 11.83
C ASN A 100 -10.88 12.57 12.30
N ALA A 101 -9.94 13.30 12.89
CA ALA A 101 -8.72 12.75 13.49
C ALA A 101 -8.98 11.72 14.60
N ASN A 102 -10.01 11.96 15.44
CA ASN A 102 -10.43 11.02 16.48
C ASN A 102 -11.24 9.86 15.90
N GLU A 103 -12.12 10.11 14.92
CA GLU A 103 -12.93 9.08 14.26
C GLU A 103 -12.07 8.06 13.51
N LEU A 104 -11.00 8.51 12.85
CA LEU A 104 -10.10 7.68 12.06
C LEU A 104 -8.92 7.08 12.85
N ALA A 105 -8.68 7.48 14.11
CA ALA A 105 -7.57 6.96 14.91
C ALA A 105 -7.63 5.42 15.15
N PRO A 106 -8.79 4.79 15.44
CA PRO A 106 -8.88 3.32 15.53
C PRO A 106 -8.52 2.62 14.22
N TRP A 107 -8.94 3.21 13.09
CA TRP A 107 -8.69 2.66 11.76
C TRP A 107 -7.23 2.85 11.32
N ALA A 108 -6.57 3.93 11.75
CA ALA A 108 -5.12 4.09 11.62
C ALA A 108 -4.36 3.02 12.42
N ALA A 109 -4.86 2.65 13.61
CA ALA A 109 -4.31 1.53 14.39
C ALA A 109 -4.44 0.20 13.63
N MET A 110 -5.60 -0.07 13.03
CA MET A 110 -5.83 -1.28 12.22
C MET A 110 -4.97 -1.32 10.95
N ALA A 111 -4.82 -0.19 10.25
CA ALA A 111 -3.95 -0.08 9.09
C ALA A 111 -2.48 -0.41 9.42
N ALA A 112 -1.99 0.03 10.59
CA ALA A 112 -0.67 -0.36 11.07
C ALA A 112 -0.61 -1.83 11.50
N ALA A 113 -1.65 -2.34 12.18
CA ALA A 113 -1.73 -3.74 12.60
C ALA A 113 -1.76 -4.74 11.42
N ALA A 114 -2.15 -4.31 10.22
CA ALA A 114 -2.08 -5.12 9.01
C ALA A 114 -0.65 -5.34 8.47
N ASP A 115 0.34 -4.54 8.90
CA ASP A 115 1.77 -4.73 8.57
C ASP A 115 2.39 -5.78 9.52
N ASP A 116 3.06 -6.80 8.96
CA ASP A 116 3.76 -7.85 9.72
C ASP A 116 4.88 -7.28 10.59
N ALA A 117 5.52 -6.18 10.16
CA ALA A 117 6.51 -5.46 10.94
C ALA A 117 5.91 -4.55 12.04
N CYS A 118 4.59 -4.62 12.25
CA CYS A 118 3.91 -4.11 13.45
C CYS A 118 3.26 -5.28 14.20
N PRO A 119 4.00 -6.05 15.03
CA PRO A 119 3.47 -7.23 15.70
C PRO A 119 2.38 -6.88 16.72
N LYS A 120 2.50 -5.71 17.36
CA LYS A 120 1.51 -5.14 18.27
C LYS A 120 1.55 -3.61 18.18
N VAL A 121 0.38 -2.96 18.22
CA VAL A 121 0.23 -1.50 18.29
C VAL A 121 0.14 -1.08 19.76
N ASN A 122 1.05 -0.19 20.19
CA ASN A 122 1.13 0.28 21.58
C ASN A 122 0.59 1.72 21.76
N LEU A 123 0.71 2.58 20.74
CA LEU A 123 0.24 3.97 20.81
C LEU A 123 -0.12 4.49 19.41
N VAL A 124 -1.19 5.28 19.31
CA VAL A 124 -1.60 6.03 18.13
C VAL A 124 -1.74 7.50 18.51
N GLY A 125 -1.11 8.38 17.74
CA GLY A 125 -1.21 9.83 17.95
C GLY A 125 -1.12 10.63 16.66
N ILE A 126 -1.49 11.91 16.69
CA ILE A 126 -1.44 12.77 15.50
C ILE A 126 -0.02 13.29 15.26
N SER A 127 0.45 13.15 14.02
CA SER A 127 1.76 13.63 13.59
C SER A 127 1.88 15.15 13.61
N ASP A 128 3.06 15.67 13.95
CA ASP A 128 3.43 17.07 13.75
C ASP A 128 3.39 17.50 12.27
N THR A 129 3.40 16.55 11.32
CA THR A 129 3.19 16.83 9.89
C THR A 129 1.73 16.99 9.49
N ALA A 130 0.77 16.61 10.34
CA ALA A 130 -0.66 16.70 10.04
C ALA A 130 -1.14 18.16 9.93
N THR A 131 -2.02 18.44 8.98
CA THR A 131 -2.58 19.77 8.68
C THR A 131 -4.09 19.69 8.45
N ARG A 132 -4.75 20.84 8.24
CA ARG A 132 -6.18 20.88 7.87
C ARG A 132 -6.52 20.17 6.56
N ALA A 133 -5.54 20.01 5.67
CA ALA A 133 -5.71 19.39 4.35
C ALA A 133 -5.21 17.93 4.28
N LYS A 134 -4.41 17.49 5.27
CA LYS A 134 -3.85 16.13 5.31
C LYS A 134 -3.71 15.68 6.76
N LEU A 135 -4.51 14.70 7.18
CA LEU A 135 -4.29 13.98 8.43
C LEU A 135 -3.21 12.92 8.26
N VAL A 136 -2.37 12.79 9.29
CA VAL A 136 -1.34 11.77 9.41
C VAL A 136 -1.23 11.40 10.89
N TRP A 137 -1.30 10.11 11.20
CA TRP A 137 -1.04 9.55 12.52
C TRP A 137 0.38 8.97 12.55
N TYR A 138 1.03 9.05 13.69
CA TYR A 138 2.09 8.12 14.03
C TYR A 138 1.49 6.95 14.80
N VAL A 139 1.96 5.75 14.52
CA VAL A 139 1.62 4.53 15.24
C VAL A 139 2.91 3.91 15.75
N ASP A 140 3.05 3.79 17.05
CA ASP A 140 4.20 3.12 17.68
C ASP A 140 3.88 1.64 17.86
N CYS A 141 4.63 0.82 17.14
CA CYS A 141 4.57 -0.62 17.21
C CYS A 141 5.56 -1.16 18.24
N ASP A 142 5.27 -2.33 18.78
CA ASP A 142 6.21 -3.07 19.61
C ASP A 142 7.49 -3.41 18.84
N GLY A 143 8.63 -3.41 19.54
CA GLY A 143 9.96 -3.38 18.94
C GLY A 143 10.45 -1.97 18.52
N GLY A 144 9.68 -0.91 18.80
CA GLY A 144 10.13 0.49 18.63
C GLY A 144 10.06 1.05 17.21
N LYS A 145 9.40 0.34 16.28
CA LYS A 145 9.10 0.85 14.93
C LYS A 145 7.95 1.85 15.02
N ARG A 146 8.18 3.08 14.54
CA ARG A 146 7.11 4.07 14.30
C ARG A 146 6.66 4.00 12.84
N MET A 147 5.38 3.78 12.61
CA MET A 147 4.74 3.85 11.30
C MET A 147 3.99 5.17 11.14
N MET A 148 3.97 5.71 9.92
CA MET A 148 3.21 6.90 9.58
C MET A 148 2.03 6.48 8.70
N ILE A 149 0.81 6.65 9.22
CA ILE A 149 -0.43 6.27 8.54
C ILE A 149 -1.11 7.58 8.09
N ASP A 150 -1.55 7.66 6.85
CA ASP A 150 -2.32 8.81 6.35
C ASP A 150 -3.82 8.53 6.30
N GLN A 151 -4.58 9.58 5.97
CA GLN A 151 -6.04 9.54 5.97
C GLN A 151 -6.62 8.49 5.03
N GLU A 152 -6.04 8.35 3.83
CA GLU A 152 -6.45 7.36 2.82
C GLU A 152 -6.26 5.93 3.36
N SER A 153 -5.11 5.65 3.98
CA SER A 153 -4.82 4.35 4.60
C SER A 153 -5.79 4.00 5.73
N ALA A 154 -6.16 4.98 6.57
CA ALA A 154 -7.13 4.79 7.65
C ALA A 154 -8.57 4.61 7.12
N GLU A 155 -8.98 5.38 6.11
CA GLU A 155 -10.29 5.25 5.46
C GLU A 155 -10.43 3.92 4.71
N ALA A 156 -9.36 3.42 4.09
CA ALA A 156 -9.30 2.10 3.47
C ALA A 156 -9.49 0.97 4.51
N ALA A 157 -8.78 1.03 5.64
CA ALA A 157 -8.92 0.05 6.73
C ALA A 157 -10.35 0.02 7.32
N ARG A 158 -11.00 1.18 7.48
CA ARG A 158 -12.43 1.25 7.84
C ARG A 158 -13.30 0.52 6.81
N THR A 159 -13.13 0.87 5.53
CA THR A 159 -13.94 0.32 4.43
C THR A 159 -13.79 -1.19 4.30
N GLN A 160 -12.59 -1.74 4.53
CA GLN A 160 -12.32 -3.18 4.54
C GLN A 160 -13.07 -3.88 5.68
N HIS A 161 -12.94 -3.38 6.91
CA HIS A 161 -13.64 -3.95 8.07
C HIS A 161 -15.18 -3.86 7.94
N ASP A 162 -15.71 -2.75 7.43
CA ASP A 162 -17.15 -2.57 7.23
C ASP A 162 -17.70 -3.54 6.15
N ALA A 163 -16.89 -3.92 5.17
CA ALA A 163 -17.25 -4.94 4.17
C ALA A 163 -17.20 -6.37 4.74
N GLU A 164 -16.32 -6.65 5.70
CA GLU A 164 -16.19 -7.96 6.36
C GLU A 164 -17.24 -8.19 7.45
N GLY A 165 -17.68 -7.13 8.14
CA GLY A 165 -18.72 -7.18 9.17
C GLY A 165 -20.17 -7.15 8.66
N GLY A 166 -20.38 -7.17 7.34
CA GLY A 166 -21.68 -6.94 6.67
C GLY A 166 -22.38 -8.18 6.12
N ALA A 167 -22.13 -9.37 6.67
CA ALA A 167 -22.67 -10.66 6.21
C ALA A 167 -23.51 -11.39 7.28
#